data_AF-A0A1L9WSM2-F1
#
_entry.id   AF-A0A1L9WSM2-F1
#
_cell.length_a   1.000
_cell.length_b   1.000
_cell.length_c   1.000
_cell.angle_alpha   90.00
_cell.angle_beta   90.00
_cell.angle_gamma   90.00
#
_symmetry.space_group_name_H-M   'P 1'
#
loop_
_entity.id
_entity.type
_entity.pdbx_description
1 polymer ?
#
loop_
_entity_poly.entity_id
_entity_poly.type
_entity_poly.pdbx_seq_one_letter_code
_entity_poly.pdbx_strand_id
1 'polypeptide(L)'
;MDLRLHSLGAAATEAQRRVWWGAMFVLYLSSIDQDVLPIITLDDQRITTPYPAIHNHSELWPLLLQAEAAILSVSQTLHNRHSPQTLAAASPSQIKPEITQLDSTILELTRKLDRSPRPESRTDVEAQALLTAWAIAQSLTYSARVRLHRSRAFSNIPPLFVSSHCDLPDQPDPSCPMQMTLEDRFLASAAFPFTEAQSSLICLKASLAMSRAYERIAAIASGGGVRRGAPHPHPIGASHASSAERFVLPALAHVPPQAHMIPFFLCGAMQASYVLLMTYHQLRAALWSTVEDSQVSLSKYAHLLPHPVEPGSEIPDVERLLREIRQGVDSILGVMRLTVMFEGVGGMAAEVQSAYHSVCGGEM
;
A
#
# COMPACT_ATOMS: atom_id res chain seq x y z
N MET A 1 4.87 -29.85 2.29
CA MET A 1 4.67 -30.65 3.53
C MET A 1 5.56 -31.88 3.59
N ASP A 2 5.90 -32.49 2.46
CA ASP A 2 6.61 -33.78 2.38
C ASP A 2 8.00 -33.81 3.03
N LEU A 3 8.74 -32.70 2.98
CA LEU A 3 10.03 -32.55 3.66
C LEU A 3 9.92 -32.40 5.19
N ARG A 4 8.70 -32.41 5.75
CA ARG A 4 8.39 -32.29 7.19
C ARG A 4 9.01 -31.07 7.90
N LEU A 5 9.36 -30.03 7.14
CA LEU A 5 9.92 -28.79 7.68
C LEU A 5 9.00 -28.06 8.68
N HIS A 6 7.70 -28.35 8.65
CA HIS A 6 6.69 -27.80 9.57
C HIS A 6 6.69 -28.45 10.95
N SER A 7 7.25 -29.65 11.08
CA SER A 7 7.14 -30.48 12.28
C SER A 7 8.49 -30.81 12.92
N LEU A 8 9.51 -29.98 12.69
CA LEU A 8 10.89 -30.22 13.18
C LEU A 8 11.08 -29.87 14.66
N GLY A 9 10.15 -29.12 15.26
CA GLY A 9 10.22 -28.71 16.65
C GLY A 9 11.53 -27.97 17.00
N ALA A 10 11.98 -28.14 18.24
CA ALA A 10 13.19 -27.48 18.75
C ALA A 10 14.48 -27.93 18.04
N ALA A 11 14.47 -29.06 17.33
CA ALA A 11 15.62 -29.57 16.60
C ALA A 11 15.87 -28.85 15.25
N ALA A 12 14.96 -27.98 14.82
CA ALA A 12 15.08 -27.25 13.57
C ALA A 12 16.29 -26.30 13.57
N THR A 13 17.16 -26.43 12.57
CA THR A 13 18.23 -25.45 12.33
C THR A 13 17.65 -24.11 11.89
N GLU A 14 18.41 -23.03 12.06
CA GLU A 14 17.96 -21.70 11.63
C GLU A 14 17.62 -21.65 10.14
N ALA A 15 18.42 -22.31 9.30
CA ALA A 15 18.15 -22.43 7.87
C ALA A 15 16.80 -23.12 7.60
N GLN A 16 16.50 -24.22 8.30
CA GLN A 16 15.22 -24.93 8.14
C GLN A 16 14.03 -24.08 8.61
N ARG A 17 14.18 -23.35 9.72
CA ARG A 17 13.16 -22.41 10.18
C ARG A 17 12.88 -21.33 9.13
N ARG A 18 13.94 -20.69 8.60
CA ARG A 18 13.81 -19.65 7.56
C ARG A 18 13.17 -20.19 6.28
N VAL A 19 13.52 -21.40 5.86
CA VAL A 19 12.91 -22.04 4.69
C VAL A 19 11.41 -22.29 4.92
N TRP A 20 11.03 -22.85 6.07
CA TRP A 20 9.63 -23.12 6.38
C TRP A 20 8.79 -21.84 6.43
N TRP A 21 9.24 -20.87 7.23
CA TRP A 21 8.47 -19.63 7.42
C TRP A 21 8.52 -18.70 6.21
N GLY A 22 9.60 -18.74 5.41
CA GLY A 22 9.65 -18.11 4.10
C GLY A 22 8.64 -18.73 3.11
N ALA A 23 8.45 -20.06 3.15
CA ALA A 23 7.42 -20.71 2.34
C ALA A 23 6.00 -20.36 2.81
N MET A 24 5.76 -20.28 4.12
CA MET A 24 4.48 -19.81 4.68
C MET A 24 4.17 -18.36 4.28
N PHE A 25 5.18 -17.48 4.32
CA PHE A 25 5.08 -16.11 3.85
C PHE A 25 4.65 -16.07 2.38
N VAL A 26 5.37 -16.75 1.47
CA VAL A 26 5.01 -16.80 0.04
C VAL A 26 3.61 -17.41 -0.20
N LEU A 27 3.22 -18.43 0.58
CA LEU A 27 1.88 -19.02 0.51
C LEU A 27 0.80 -17.98 0.81
N TYR A 28 0.99 -17.17 1.85
CA TYR A 28 0.06 -16.12 2.24
C TYR A 28 0.02 -14.98 1.20
N LEU A 29 1.18 -14.52 0.69
CA LEU A 29 1.21 -13.57 -0.43
C LEU A 29 0.42 -14.07 -1.63
N SER A 30 0.58 -15.35 -2.00
CA SER A 30 -0.13 -15.95 -3.14
C SER A 30 -1.64 -16.01 -2.90
N SER A 31 -2.04 -16.27 -1.66
CA SER A 31 -3.45 -16.32 -1.26
C SER A 31 -4.09 -14.93 -1.33
N ILE A 32 -3.36 -13.89 -0.94
CA ILE A 32 -3.81 -12.50 -1.04
C ILE A 32 -3.95 -12.07 -2.51
N ASP A 33 -3.01 -12.47 -3.36
CA ASP A 33 -3.02 -12.12 -4.79
C ASP A 33 -4.22 -12.75 -5.52
N GLN A 34 -4.57 -13.98 -5.16
CA GLN A 34 -5.69 -14.72 -5.76
C GLN A 34 -7.03 -14.46 -5.06
N ASP A 35 -7.05 -13.69 -3.98
CA ASP A 35 -8.19 -13.50 -3.07
C ASP A 35 -8.81 -14.84 -2.61
N VAL A 36 -7.97 -15.79 -2.23
CA VAL A 36 -8.38 -17.12 -1.73
C VAL A 36 -7.86 -17.38 -0.32
N LEU A 37 -8.47 -18.35 0.37
CA LEU A 37 -7.95 -18.83 1.65
C LEU A 37 -6.64 -19.61 1.44
N PRO A 38 -5.65 -19.43 2.33
CA PRO A 38 -4.42 -20.19 2.26
C PRO A 38 -4.67 -21.67 2.56
N ILE A 39 -4.00 -22.55 1.82
CA ILE A 39 -4.16 -24.00 1.98
C ILE A 39 -3.66 -24.52 3.34
N ILE A 40 -2.76 -23.77 4.00
CA ILE A 40 -2.26 -24.03 5.35
C ILE A 40 -2.41 -22.73 6.13
N THR A 41 -3.07 -22.79 7.28
CA THR A 41 -3.31 -21.62 8.13
C THR A 41 -2.26 -21.52 9.25
N LEU A 42 -2.05 -20.32 9.78
CA LEU A 42 -1.08 -20.06 10.85
C LEU A 42 -1.41 -20.75 12.18
N ASP A 43 -2.67 -21.12 12.39
CA ASP A 43 -3.18 -21.81 13.57
C ASP A 43 -3.19 -23.35 13.43
N ASP A 44 -2.66 -23.88 12.32
CA ASP A 44 -2.54 -25.31 12.08
C ASP A 44 -1.67 -25.97 13.16
N GLN A 45 -2.30 -26.82 13.98
CA GLN A 45 -1.68 -27.50 15.11
C GLN A 45 -0.51 -28.44 14.72
N ARG A 46 -0.40 -28.79 13.43
CA ARG A 46 0.72 -29.60 12.92
C ARG A 46 2.02 -28.80 12.84
N ILE A 47 1.94 -27.46 12.84
CA ILE A 47 3.10 -26.58 12.78
C ILE A 47 3.74 -26.52 14.16
N THR A 48 4.89 -27.17 14.31
CA THR A 48 5.69 -27.16 15.55
C THR A 48 7.05 -26.49 15.37
N THR A 49 7.42 -26.16 14.13
CA THR A 49 8.69 -25.48 13.82
C THR A 49 8.70 -24.05 14.39
N PRO A 50 9.67 -23.69 15.25
CA PRO A 50 9.75 -22.37 15.86
C PRO A 50 9.98 -21.26 14.84
N TYR A 51 9.65 -20.02 15.20
CA TYR A 51 10.00 -18.85 14.39
C TYR A 51 11.53 -18.70 14.26
N PRO A 52 12.03 -18.29 13.09
CA PRO A 52 13.44 -17.96 12.89
C PRO A 52 13.81 -16.67 13.63
N ALA A 53 15.11 -16.43 13.80
CA ALA A 53 15.64 -15.18 14.31
C ALA A 53 16.33 -14.40 13.19
N ILE A 54 16.06 -13.10 13.07
CA ILE A 54 16.79 -12.20 12.18
C ILE A 54 17.54 -11.21 13.06
N HIS A 55 18.88 -11.20 12.98
CA HIS A 55 19.70 -10.37 13.87
C HIS A 55 19.31 -10.50 15.37
N ASN A 56 19.07 -11.73 15.84
CA ASN A 56 18.59 -12.06 17.20
C ASN A 56 17.15 -11.62 17.56
N HIS A 57 16.37 -11.13 16.59
CA HIS A 57 14.95 -10.79 16.77
C HIS A 57 14.05 -11.88 16.18
N SER A 58 13.33 -12.61 17.03
CA SER A 58 12.35 -13.63 16.62
C SER A 58 10.91 -13.09 16.55
N GLU A 59 10.66 -11.91 17.12
CA GLU A 59 9.35 -11.28 17.23
C GLU A 59 8.82 -10.74 15.90
N LEU A 60 9.68 -10.55 14.89
CA LEU A 60 9.27 -9.99 13.61
C LEU A 60 8.41 -10.96 12.79
N TRP A 61 8.75 -12.23 12.75
CA TRP A 61 8.03 -13.24 11.97
C TRP A 61 6.54 -13.34 12.31
N PRO A 62 6.11 -13.44 13.58
CA PRO A 62 4.69 -13.44 13.89
C PRO A 62 4.00 -12.13 13.49
N LEU A 63 4.67 -10.97 13.60
CA LEU A 63 4.10 -9.69 13.16
C LEU A 63 3.92 -9.64 11.63
N LEU A 64 4.90 -10.15 10.89
CA LEU A 64 4.88 -10.21 9.42
C LEU A 64 3.70 -11.06 8.94
N LEU A 65 3.56 -12.27 9.47
CA LEU A 65 2.49 -13.20 9.09
C LEU A 65 1.11 -12.72 9.56
N GLN A 66 1.03 -12.06 10.73
CA GLN A 66 -0.20 -11.42 11.18
C GLN A 66 -0.63 -10.26 10.28
N ALA A 67 0.32 -9.51 9.69
CA ALA A 67 0.01 -8.47 8.73
C ALA A 67 -0.59 -9.05 7.44
N GLU A 68 -0.07 -10.17 6.93
CA GLU A 68 -0.65 -10.88 5.78
C GLU A 68 -2.04 -11.45 6.09
N ALA A 69 -2.17 -12.11 7.25
CA ALA A 69 -3.47 -12.61 7.71
C ALA A 69 -4.50 -11.49 7.84
N ALA A 70 -4.11 -10.30 8.30
CA ALA A 70 -5.00 -9.14 8.37
C ALA A 70 -5.47 -8.68 6.97
N ILE A 71 -4.61 -8.71 5.95
CA ILE A 71 -5.01 -8.39 4.57
C ILE A 71 -6.06 -9.41 4.07
N LEU A 72 -5.83 -10.69 4.31
CA LEU A 72 -6.79 -11.75 3.95
C LEU A 72 -8.12 -11.58 4.69
N SER A 73 -8.09 -11.31 5.99
CA SER A 73 -9.31 -11.10 6.78
C SER A 73 -10.11 -9.90 6.28
N VAL A 74 -9.44 -8.79 5.91
CA VAL A 74 -10.10 -7.64 5.28
C VAL A 74 -10.78 -8.05 3.98
N SER A 75 -10.06 -8.77 3.11
CA SER A 75 -10.58 -9.19 1.80
C SER A 75 -11.76 -10.16 1.96
N GLN A 76 -11.72 -11.07 2.93
CA GLN A 76 -12.84 -11.97 3.23
C GLN A 76 -14.06 -11.24 3.81
N THR A 77 -13.85 -10.29 4.72
CA THR A 77 -14.95 -9.54 5.34
C THR A 77 -15.66 -8.64 4.34
N LEU A 78 -14.95 -8.10 3.36
CA LEU A 78 -15.49 -7.26 2.29
C LEU A 78 -16.01 -8.11 1.11
N HIS A 79 -15.22 -9.06 0.59
CA HIS A 79 -15.48 -9.78 -0.67
C HIS A 79 -16.26 -11.11 -0.58
N ASN A 80 -16.08 -11.95 0.46
CA ASN A 80 -16.87 -13.19 0.58
C ASN A 80 -18.38 -12.92 0.79
N ARG A 81 -18.75 -11.67 1.03
CA ARG A 81 -20.14 -11.21 1.09
C ARG A 81 -20.73 -10.81 -0.27
N HIS A 82 -19.99 -10.96 -1.37
CA HIS A 82 -20.50 -10.79 -2.74
C HIS A 82 -21.22 -12.01 -3.29
N SER A 83 -21.14 -13.17 -2.62
CA SER A 83 -21.98 -14.32 -2.99
C SER A 83 -23.44 -14.04 -2.57
N PRO A 84 -24.42 -14.12 -3.49
CA PRO A 84 -25.83 -13.84 -3.22
C PRO A 84 -26.44 -14.74 -2.14
N GLN A 85 -25.82 -15.89 -1.84
CA GLN A 85 -26.25 -16.82 -0.79
C GLN A 85 -25.87 -16.35 0.63
N THR A 86 -24.78 -15.59 0.80
CA THR A 86 -24.27 -15.16 2.11
C THR A 86 -25.01 -13.93 2.65
N LEU A 87 -25.52 -13.07 1.76
CA LEU A 87 -26.29 -11.86 2.11
C LEU A 87 -27.68 -12.16 2.70
N ALA A 88 -28.25 -13.31 2.36
CA ALA A 88 -29.50 -13.78 2.95
C ALA A 88 -29.32 -14.27 4.41
N ALA A 89 -28.09 -14.58 4.82
CA ALA A 89 -27.77 -15.16 6.12
C ALA A 89 -27.06 -14.20 7.09
N ALA A 90 -26.29 -13.23 6.60
CA ALA A 90 -25.60 -12.27 7.45
C ALA A 90 -26.51 -11.09 7.82
N SER A 91 -26.83 -10.96 9.11
CA SER A 91 -27.55 -9.77 9.59
C SER A 91 -26.63 -8.54 9.54
N PRO A 92 -27.08 -7.38 9.02
CA PRO A 92 -26.29 -6.14 8.97
C PRO A 92 -25.71 -5.68 10.32
N SER A 93 -26.26 -6.19 11.43
CA SER A 93 -25.83 -5.91 12.79
C SER A 93 -24.50 -6.58 13.19
N GLN A 94 -24.07 -7.66 12.54
CA GLN A 94 -22.82 -8.38 12.85
C GLN A 94 -21.59 -7.78 12.16
N ILE A 95 -21.80 -6.97 11.13
CA ILE A 95 -20.73 -6.44 10.28
C ILE A 95 -19.97 -5.31 10.98
N LYS A 96 -20.71 -4.41 11.62
CA LYS A 96 -20.14 -3.27 12.34
C LYS A 96 -19.11 -3.72 13.40
N PRO A 97 -19.39 -4.69 14.29
CA PRO A 97 -18.40 -5.16 15.25
C PRO A 97 -17.22 -5.87 14.59
N GLU A 98 -17.41 -6.64 13.51
CA GLU A 98 -16.30 -7.27 12.77
C GLU A 98 -15.33 -6.24 12.18
N ILE A 99 -15.83 -5.23 11.47
CA ILE A 99 -14.98 -4.16 10.88
C ILE A 99 -14.27 -3.38 11.99
N THR A 100 -14.95 -3.10 13.10
CA THR A 100 -14.35 -2.41 14.26
C THR A 100 -13.24 -3.24 14.89
N GLN A 101 -13.46 -4.57 15.02
CA GLN A 101 -12.46 -5.50 15.54
C GLN A 101 -11.26 -5.59 14.61
N LEU A 102 -11.47 -5.69 13.29
CA LEU A 102 -10.40 -5.72 12.30
C LEU A 102 -9.54 -4.45 12.32
N ASP A 103 -10.14 -3.25 12.29
CA ASP A 103 -9.36 -2.00 12.40
C ASP A 103 -8.58 -1.95 13.73
N SER A 104 -9.18 -2.41 14.83
CA SER A 104 -8.50 -2.48 16.14
C SER A 104 -7.29 -3.42 16.11
N THR A 105 -7.43 -4.60 15.48
CA THR A 105 -6.32 -5.56 15.31
C THR A 105 -5.20 -4.96 14.45
N ILE A 106 -5.54 -4.32 13.32
CA ILE A 106 -4.58 -3.67 12.42
C ILE A 106 -3.86 -2.52 13.15
N LEU A 107 -4.58 -1.74 13.95
CA LEU A 107 -4.02 -0.67 14.78
C LEU A 107 -3.02 -1.19 15.81
N GLU A 108 -3.34 -2.29 16.49
CA GLU A 108 -2.43 -2.90 17.46
C GLU A 108 -1.16 -3.44 16.78
N LEU A 109 -1.29 -4.07 15.61
CA LEU A 109 -0.14 -4.48 14.79
C LEU A 109 0.73 -3.28 14.41
N THR A 110 0.10 -2.17 13.99
CA THR A 110 0.79 -0.93 13.66
C THR A 110 1.59 -0.43 14.86
N ARG A 111 1.01 -0.38 16.07
CA ARG A 111 1.71 0.07 17.28
C ARG A 111 2.91 -0.80 17.63
N LYS A 112 2.82 -2.12 17.41
CA LYS A 112 3.95 -3.05 17.62
C LYS A 112 5.06 -2.77 16.61
N LEU A 113 4.70 -2.59 15.35
CA LEU A 113 5.64 -2.31 14.25
C LEU A 113 6.20 -0.88 14.27
N ASP A 114 5.57 0.08 14.94
CA ASP A 114 6.15 1.42 15.13
C ASP A 114 7.41 1.38 16.03
N ARG A 115 7.59 0.31 16.81
CA ARG A 115 8.78 0.06 17.64
C ARG A 115 9.94 -0.52 16.83
N SER A 116 10.24 0.10 15.68
CA SER A 116 11.28 -0.36 14.75
C SER A 116 12.61 -0.59 15.47
N PRO A 117 13.30 -1.72 15.21
CA PRO A 117 14.60 -1.99 15.77
C PRO A 117 15.63 -0.97 15.28
N ARG A 118 16.63 -0.72 16.13
CA ARG A 118 17.77 0.17 15.84
C ARG A 118 19.05 -0.66 15.96
N PRO A 119 19.44 -1.41 14.91
CA PRO A 119 20.66 -2.19 14.96
C PRO A 119 21.88 -1.28 15.09
N GLU A 120 22.91 -1.77 15.80
CA GLU A 120 24.16 -1.03 16.06
C GLU A 120 24.94 -0.73 14.77
N SER A 121 24.93 -1.69 13.84
CA SER A 121 25.47 -1.53 12.48
C SER A 121 24.36 -1.63 11.44
N ARG A 122 24.30 -0.64 10.54
CA ARG A 122 23.36 -0.62 9.40
C ARG A 122 23.94 -1.23 8.11
N THR A 123 25.21 -1.62 8.14
CA THR A 123 25.91 -2.25 7.01
C THR A 123 25.99 -3.77 7.13
N ASP A 124 25.64 -4.32 8.31
CA ASP A 124 25.50 -5.77 8.50
C ASP A 124 24.31 -6.31 7.71
N VAL A 125 24.50 -7.46 7.04
CA VAL A 125 23.50 -8.05 6.14
C VAL A 125 22.28 -8.53 6.92
N GLU A 126 22.47 -9.08 8.12
CA GLU A 126 21.36 -9.48 9.01
C GLU A 126 20.59 -8.25 9.52
N ALA A 127 21.29 -7.18 9.87
CA ALA A 127 20.66 -5.91 10.23
C ALA A 127 19.85 -5.29 9.07
N GLN A 128 20.36 -5.34 7.84
CA GLN A 128 19.64 -4.89 6.65
C GLN A 128 18.42 -5.76 6.34
N ALA A 129 18.54 -7.09 6.49
CA ALA A 129 17.42 -8.02 6.37
C ALA A 129 16.34 -7.72 7.42
N LEU A 130 16.73 -7.46 8.67
CA LEU A 130 15.82 -7.07 9.75
C LEU A 130 15.07 -5.79 9.40
N LEU A 131 15.78 -4.71 9.03
CA LEU A 131 15.18 -3.42 8.71
C LEU A 131 14.25 -3.51 7.48
N THR A 132 14.64 -4.29 6.47
CA THR A 132 13.83 -4.51 5.27
C THR A 132 12.56 -5.28 5.58
N ALA A 133 12.68 -6.41 6.28
CA ALA A 133 11.54 -7.24 6.66
C ALA A 133 10.59 -6.48 7.61
N TRP A 134 11.11 -5.61 8.47
CA TRP A 134 10.32 -4.73 9.31
C TRP A 134 9.55 -3.67 8.51
N ALA A 135 10.21 -3.02 7.55
CA ALA A 135 9.56 -2.06 6.65
C ALA A 135 8.49 -2.74 5.77
N ILE A 136 8.73 -3.98 5.34
CA ILE A 136 7.74 -4.82 4.67
C ILE A 136 6.53 -5.09 5.56
N ALA A 137 6.72 -5.55 6.81
CA ALA A 137 5.63 -5.82 7.74
C ALA A 137 4.78 -4.56 8.01
N GLN A 138 5.44 -3.40 8.17
CA GLN A 138 4.76 -2.10 8.25
C GLN A 138 3.92 -1.83 7.00
N SER A 139 4.51 -2.00 5.81
CA SER A 139 3.81 -1.76 4.55
C SER A 139 2.60 -2.68 4.36
N LEU A 140 2.71 -3.97 4.73
CA LEU A 140 1.60 -4.92 4.68
C LEU A 140 0.47 -4.52 5.64
N THR A 141 0.82 -4.11 6.86
CA THR A 141 -0.17 -3.68 7.86
C THR A 141 -0.92 -2.42 7.41
N TYR A 142 -0.21 -1.44 6.84
CA TYR A 142 -0.86 -0.27 6.26
C TYR A 142 -1.65 -0.61 4.99
N SER A 143 -1.22 -1.57 4.18
CA SER A 143 -2.00 -2.05 3.04
C SER A 143 -3.32 -2.68 3.48
N ALA A 144 -3.33 -3.52 4.53
CA ALA A 144 -4.57 -4.03 5.13
C ALA A 144 -5.50 -2.89 5.53
N ARG A 145 -4.94 -1.85 6.15
CA ARG A 145 -5.70 -0.68 6.60
C ARG A 145 -6.26 0.15 5.45
N VAL A 146 -5.48 0.37 4.40
CA VAL A 146 -5.92 1.05 3.18
C VAL A 146 -7.04 0.25 2.52
N ARG A 147 -6.87 -1.07 2.34
CA ARG A 147 -7.91 -1.95 1.77
C ARG A 147 -9.22 -1.87 2.54
N LEU A 148 -9.17 -1.84 3.88
CA LEU A 148 -10.37 -1.79 4.72
C LEU A 148 -11.15 -0.47 4.57
N HIS A 149 -10.45 0.66 4.42
CA HIS A 149 -11.07 1.98 4.48
C HIS A 149 -11.26 2.66 3.12
N ARG A 150 -10.51 2.29 2.07
CA ARG A 150 -10.47 3.03 0.79
C ARG A 150 -11.84 3.16 0.14
N SER A 151 -12.64 2.10 0.16
CA SER A 151 -13.93 2.10 -0.51
C SER A 151 -14.92 3.01 0.22
N ARG A 152 -14.86 3.08 1.57
CA ARG A 152 -15.62 4.06 2.36
C ARG A 152 -15.10 5.49 2.22
N ALA A 153 -13.79 5.65 2.05
CA ALA A 153 -13.13 6.95 1.94
C ALA A 153 -13.43 7.68 0.62
N PHE A 154 -13.63 6.92 -0.46
CA PHE A 154 -13.68 7.48 -1.82
C PHE A 154 -14.91 7.02 -2.63
N SER A 155 -15.97 6.50 -1.99
CA SER A 155 -17.17 5.97 -2.67
C SER A 155 -17.90 6.97 -3.56
N ASN A 156 -17.73 8.27 -3.31
CA ASN A 156 -18.46 9.34 -3.99
C ASN A 156 -17.65 10.01 -5.11
N ILE A 157 -16.50 9.45 -5.48
CA ILE A 157 -15.56 10.06 -6.41
C ILE A 157 -15.28 9.06 -7.52
N PRO A 158 -15.33 9.48 -8.80
CA PRO A 158 -14.94 8.62 -9.89
C PRO A 158 -13.49 8.13 -9.73
N PRO A 159 -13.22 6.85 -10.02
CA PRO A 159 -11.87 6.30 -9.97
C PRO A 159 -10.94 6.98 -10.98
N LEU A 160 -9.65 7.06 -10.62
CA LEU A 160 -8.61 7.70 -11.44
C LEU A 160 -7.89 6.74 -12.40
N PHE A 161 -7.88 5.43 -12.10
CA PHE A 161 -7.16 4.44 -12.89
C PHE A 161 -8.06 3.88 -13.99
N VAL A 162 -7.48 3.71 -15.17
CA VAL A 162 -8.15 3.21 -16.37
C VAL A 162 -8.21 1.69 -16.36
N SER A 163 -7.23 1.03 -15.74
CA SER A 163 -7.19 -0.43 -15.65
C SER A 163 -7.34 -0.95 -14.22
N SER A 164 -7.94 -2.13 -14.11
CA SER A 164 -8.15 -2.79 -12.83
C SER A 164 -6.82 -3.34 -12.30
N HIS A 165 -6.43 -2.83 -11.14
CA HIS A 165 -5.22 -3.25 -10.46
C HIS A 165 -5.50 -3.43 -8.97
N CYS A 166 -5.11 -4.55 -8.36
CA CYS A 166 -5.11 -4.68 -6.90
C CYS A 166 -6.46 -4.40 -6.23
N ASP A 167 -7.54 -4.87 -6.87
CA ASP A 167 -8.93 -4.64 -6.50
C ASP A 167 -9.26 -3.15 -6.34
N LEU A 168 -8.58 -2.29 -7.11
CA LEU A 168 -8.91 -0.87 -7.21
C LEU A 168 -10.02 -0.68 -8.24
N PRO A 169 -10.94 0.27 -7.98
CA PRO A 169 -11.94 0.63 -8.96
C PRO A 169 -11.27 1.25 -10.18
N ASP A 170 -11.67 0.81 -11.37
CA ASP A 170 -11.28 1.32 -12.67
C ASP A 170 -12.35 2.27 -13.22
N GLN A 171 -11.94 3.14 -14.16
CA GLN A 171 -12.85 4.07 -14.81
C GLN A 171 -13.97 3.29 -15.51
N PRO A 172 -15.25 3.62 -15.23
CA PRO A 172 -16.36 2.91 -15.82
C PRO A 172 -16.33 3.07 -17.34
N ASP A 173 -16.57 1.97 -18.05
CA ASP A 173 -16.73 2.00 -19.50
C ASP A 173 -17.89 2.95 -19.85
N PRO A 174 -17.67 4.02 -20.62
CA PRO A 174 -18.71 4.98 -20.98
C PRO A 174 -19.88 4.36 -21.77
N SER A 175 -19.71 3.13 -22.29
CA SER A 175 -20.76 2.37 -22.97
C SER A 175 -21.67 1.56 -22.02
N CYS A 176 -21.31 1.45 -20.74
CA CYS A 176 -22.03 0.65 -19.76
C CYS A 176 -22.70 1.55 -18.69
N PRO A 177 -24.01 1.46 -18.44
CA PRO A 177 -24.67 2.28 -17.42
C PRO A 177 -24.09 1.98 -16.04
N MET A 178 -23.75 3.04 -15.29
CA MET A 178 -23.17 2.97 -13.95
C MET A 178 -24.13 2.28 -12.98
N GLN A 179 -24.00 0.95 -12.85
CA GLN A 179 -24.71 0.19 -11.84
C GLN A 179 -23.93 0.28 -10.54
N MET A 180 -24.52 0.97 -9.56
CA MET A 180 -24.02 0.99 -8.20
C MET A 180 -23.94 -0.45 -7.69
N THR A 181 -22.73 -0.93 -7.45
CA THR A 181 -22.50 -2.30 -7.03
C THR A 181 -23.15 -2.52 -5.66
N LEU A 182 -23.42 -3.78 -5.31
CA LEU A 182 -23.95 -4.10 -3.99
C LEU A 182 -22.97 -3.67 -2.88
N GLU A 183 -21.67 -3.67 -3.17
CA GLU A 183 -20.59 -3.09 -2.36
C GLU A 183 -20.80 -1.62 -2.07
N ASP A 184 -21.06 -0.83 -3.11
CA ASP A 184 -21.25 0.62 -2.98
C ASP A 184 -22.45 0.95 -2.09
N ARG A 185 -23.55 0.18 -2.21
CA ARG A 185 -24.72 0.30 -1.32
C ARG A 185 -24.41 -0.07 0.13
N PHE A 186 -23.63 -1.12 0.33
CA PHE A 186 -23.25 -1.60 1.64
C PHE A 186 -22.31 -0.63 2.36
N LEU A 187 -21.28 -0.13 1.66
CA LEU A 187 -20.31 0.84 2.14
C LEU A 187 -20.91 2.23 2.33
N ALA A 188 -21.94 2.59 1.56
CA ALA A 188 -22.72 3.81 1.73
C ALA A 188 -23.72 3.74 2.90
N SER A 189 -24.05 2.53 3.39
CA SER A 189 -25.03 2.33 4.45
C SER A 189 -24.51 2.66 5.86
N ALA A 190 -25.42 2.82 6.83
CA ALA A 190 -25.12 3.00 8.25
C ALA A 190 -24.44 1.77 8.92
N ALA A 191 -24.17 0.69 8.16
CA ALA A 191 -23.52 -0.52 8.66
C ALA A 191 -22.00 -0.36 8.84
N PHE A 192 -21.34 0.55 8.09
CA PHE A 192 -19.91 0.79 8.26
C PHE A 192 -19.64 1.63 9.51
N PRO A 193 -18.75 1.22 10.43
CA PRO A 193 -18.56 1.90 11.71
C PRO A 193 -17.91 3.28 11.63
N PHE A 194 -17.26 3.59 10.50
CA PHE A 194 -16.52 4.84 10.31
C PHE A 194 -17.19 5.76 9.27
N THR A 195 -17.06 7.06 9.47
CA THR A 195 -17.48 8.05 8.48
C THR A 195 -16.54 8.06 7.27
N GLU A 196 -16.99 8.64 6.16
CA GLU A 196 -16.14 8.93 4.99
C GLU A 196 -14.93 9.80 5.39
N ALA A 197 -15.15 10.82 6.24
CA ALA A 197 -14.10 11.69 6.75
C ALA A 197 -13.06 10.92 7.61
N GLN A 198 -13.52 10.03 8.51
CA GLN A 198 -12.62 9.19 9.30
C GLN A 198 -11.81 8.24 8.40
N SER A 199 -12.48 7.59 7.44
CA SER A 199 -11.84 6.62 6.55
C SER A 199 -10.83 7.28 5.62
N SER A 200 -11.14 8.47 5.07
CA SER A 200 -10.20 9.24 4.24
C SER A 200 -8.96 9.67 5.01
N LEU A 201 -9.11 10.16 6.26
CA LEU A 201 -7.96 10.46 7.11
C LEU A 201 -7.10 9.23 7.42
N ILE A 202 -7.74 8.10 7.72
CA ILE A 202 -7.05 6.82 7.97
C ILE A 202 -6.26 6.38 6.74
N CYS A 203 -6.90 6.38 5.57
CA CYS A 203 -6.28 6.05 4.28
C CYS A 203 -5.10 6.97 3.96
N LEU A 204 -5.26 8.29 4.11
CA LEU A 204 -4.19 9.26 3.88
C LEU A 204 -2.98 8.98 4.77
N LYS A 205 -3.20 8.83 6.09
CA LYS A 205 -2.14 8.54 7.05
C LYS A 205 -1.43 7.22 6.75
N ALA A 206 -2.19 6.17 6.45
CA ALA A 206 -1.63 4.86 6.11
C ALA A 206 -0.79 4.94 4.82
N SER A 207 -1.29 5.63 3.79
CA SER A 207 -0.59 5.73 2.50
C SER A 207 0.69 6.57 2.57
N LEU A 208 0.70 7.65 3.38
CA LEU A 208 1.92 8.41 3.68
C LEU A 208 2.91 7.60 4.53
N ALA A 209 2.43 6.73 5.42
CA ALA A 209 3.31 5.84 6.17
C ALA A 209 3.91 4.74 5.26
N MET A 210 3.14 4.23 4.29
CA MET A 210 3.61 3.31 3.26
C MET A 210 4.68 3.95 2.37
N SER A 211 4.46 5.18 1.87
CA SER A 211 5.45 5.86 1.02
C SER A 211 6.81 6.00 1.72
N ARG A 212 6.81 6.33 3.02
CA ARG A 212 8.01 6.36 3.86
C ARG A 212 8.61 4.97 4.09
N ALA A 213 7.80 3.92 4.18
CA ALA A 213 8.29 2.55 4.29
C ALA A 213 9.00 2.11 2.99
N TYR A 214 8.41 2.40 1.82
CA TYR A 214 9.04 2.14 0.53
C TYR A 214 10.32 2.94 0.34
N GLU A 215 10.36 4.21 0.74
CA GLU A 215 11.59 5.01 0.73
C GLU A 215 12.69 4.37 1.58
N ARG A 216 12.36 3.85 2.78
CA ARG A 216 13.32 3.09 3.61
C ARG A 216 13.82 1.84 2.91
N ILE A 217 12.94 1.07 2.27
CA ILE A 217 13.34 -0.14 1.55
C ILE A 217 14.27 0.20 0.37
N ALA A 218 13.93 1.23 -0.42
CA ALA A 218 14.79 1.68 -1.51
C ALA A 218 16.14 2.21 -1.03
N ALA A 219 16.17 2.94 0.09
CA ALA A 219 17.41 3.42 0.69
C ALA A 219 18.33 2.27 1.13
N ILE A 220 17.76 1.19 1.69
CA ILE A 220 18.50 -0.02 2.05
C ILE A 220 19.01 -0.71 0.77
N ALA A 221 18.15 -0.88 -0.24
CA ALA A 221 18.50 -1.51 -1.52
C ALA A 221 19.60 -0.78 -2.30
N SER A 222 19.67 0.54 -2.13
CA SER A 222 20.66 1.39 -2.79
C SER A 222 21.96 1.55 -1.97
N GLY A 223 22.15 0.74 -0.92
CA GLY A 223 23.37 0.77 -0.10
C GLY A 223 23.55 2.05 0.72
N GLY A 224 22.47 2.74 1.10
CA GLY A 224 22.52 3.99 1.87
C GLY A 224 22.91 5.24 1.07
N GLY A 225 23.13 5.10 -0.25
CA GLY A 225 23.47 6.19 -1.15
C GLY A 225 22.26 6.92 -1.71
N VAL A 226 21.37 7.47 -0.87
CA VAL A 226 20.46 8.51 -1.39
C VAL A 226 21.33 9.75 -1.64
N ARG A 227 21.77 9.92 -2.89
CA ARG A 227 22.16 11.24 -3.40
C ARG A 227 20.94 12.14 -3.26
N ARG A 228 20.89 12.89 -2.16
CA ARG A 228 20.02 14.04 -1.98
C ARG A 228 20.40 15.05 -3.07
N GLY A 229 19.64 15.07 -4.15
CA GLY A 229 19.86 15.95 -5.31
C GLY A 229 20.30 15.20 -6.57
N ALA A 230 19.34 14.58 -7.25
CA ALA A 230 19.39 14.55 -8.71
C ALA A 230 18.64 15.80 -9.21
N PRO A 231 19.22 16.64 -10.09
CA PRO A 231 18.51 17.76 -10.69
C PRO A 231 17.30 17.24 -11.48
N HIS A 232 16.22 18.03 -11.48
CA HIS A 232 15.04 17.80 -12.30
C HIS A 232 15.40 17.38 -13.74
N PRO A 233 14.69 16.39 -14.33
CA PRO A 233 14.78 16.19 -15.76
C PRO A 233 14.18 17.42 -16.46
N HIS A 234 15.01 18.13 -17.22
CA HIS A 234 14.55 19.18 -18.12
C HIS A 234 13.54 18.61 -19.14
N PRO A 235 12.56 19.42 -19.58
CA PRO A 235 11.54 19.00 -20.52
C PRO A 235 12.17 18.76 -21.90
N ILE A 236 11.97 17.56 -22.45
CA ILE A 236 12.31 17.25 -23.84
C ILE A 236 11.26 17.93 -24.72
N GLY A 237 11.64 19.06 -25.30
CA GLY A 237 10.87 19.76 -26.32
C GLY A 237 11.77 20.14 -27.50
N ALA A 238 11.41 19.61 -28.67
CA ALA A 238 11.78 20.02 -30.02
C ALA A 238 13.19 19.70 -30.54
N SER A 239 13.36 18.56 -31.22
CA SER A 239 13.92 18.54 -32.60
C SER A 239 13.62 17.23 -33.35
N HIS A 240 12.91 17.38 -34.47
CA HIS A 240 12.90 16.58 -35.71
C HIS A 240 13.35 15.10 -35.75
N ALA A 241 12.36 14.26 -36.11
CA ALA A 241 12.41 13.17 -37.09
C ALA A 241 13.75 12.42 -37.31
N SER A 242 13.80 11.14 -36.92
CA SER A 242 13.99 10.04 -37.88
C SER A 242 13.85 8.68 -37.18
N SER A 243 13.50 7.69 -38.01
CA SER A 243 13.11 6.33 -37.67
C SER A 243 14.30 5.46 -37.26
N ALA A 244 14.04 4.51 -36.35
CA ALA A 244 14.84 3.32 -36.03
C ALA A 244 16.20 3.55 -35.33
N GLU A 245 16.20 3.65 -34.00
CA GLU A 245 17.38 3.30 -33.19
C GLU A 245 17.07 2.18 -32.21
N ARG A 246 17.83 1.10 -32.41
CA ARG A 246 17.83 -0.13 -31.61
C ARG A 246 18.26 0.20 -30.20
N PHE A 247 17.60 -0.40 -29.21
CA PHE A 247 18.05 -0.47 -27.82
C PHE A 247 19.51 -0.95 -27.78
N VAL A 248 20.46 -0.03 -27.57
CA VAL A 248 21.85 -0.37 -27.26
C VAL A 248 21.96 -0.43 -25.74
N LEU A 249 22.10 -1.65 -25.21
CA LEU A 249 22.48 -1.89 -23.82
C LEU A 249 23.91 -1.36 -23.59
N PRO A 250 24.17 -0.56 -22.53
CA PRO A 250 25.53 -0.30 -22.10
C PRO A 250 26.15 -1.58 -21.53
N ALA A 251 27.34 -1.91 -22.00
CA ALA A 251 28.13 -3.05 -21.59
C ALA A 251 28.50 -3.03 -20.09
N LEU A 252 28.63 -4.23 -19.52
CA LEU A 252 28.83 -4.54 -18.10
C LEU A 252 29.97 -3.75 -17.42
N ALA A 253 29.62 -3.01 -16.36
CA ALA A 253 30.28 -3.07 -15.05
C ALA A 253 29.50 -2.24 -14.00
N HIS A 254 28.47 -2.82 -13.38
CA HIS A 254 28.13 -2.60 -11.97
C HIS A 254 26.98 -3.54 -11.59
N VAL A 255 27.12 -4.15 -10.41
CA VAL A 255 26.16 -5.06 -9.77
C VAL A 255 24.73 -4.54 -10.00
N PRO A 256 23.77 -5.38 -10.48
CA PRO A 256 22.39 -4.92 -10.63
C PRO A 256 21.92 -4.37 -9.28
N PRO A 257 21.14 -3.27 -9.23
CA PRO A 257 20.54 -2.81 -7.99
C PRO A 257 19.82 -4.02 -7.40
N GLN A 258 20.24 -4.47 -6.21
CA GLN A 258 19.70 -5.66 -5.60
C GLN A 258 18.22 -5.40 -5.35
N ALA A 259 17.36 -5.97 -6.19
CA ALA A 259 15.92 -5.85 -6.04
C ALA A 259 15.50 -6.69 -4.83
N HIS A 260 15.44 -6.06 -3.66
CA HIS A 260 15.00 -6.71 -2.42
C HIS A 260 13.47 -6.75 -2.27
N MET A 261 12.72 -6.32 -3.29
CA MET A 261 11.26 -6.27 -3.26
C MET A 261 10.66 -7.21 -4.29
N ILE A 262 9.80 -8.10 -3.80
CA ILE A 262 8.95 -8.97 -4.60
C ILE A 262 7.78 -8.13 -5.16
N PRO A 263 7.29 -8.39 -6.39
CA PRO A 263 6.21 -7.64 -7.04
C PRO A 263 4.97 -7.42 -6.18
N PHE A 264 4.64 -8.37 -5.32
CA PHE A 264 3.48 -8.29 -4.43
C PHE A 264 3.46 -7.01 -3.58
N PHE A 265 4.62 -6.58 -3.07
CA PHE A 265 4.68 -5.35 -2.26
C PHE A 265 4.26 -4.11 -3.04
N LEU A 266 4.32 -4.16 -4.37
CA LEU A 266 3.95 -3.05 -5.25
C LEU A 266 2.44 -2.96 -5.46
N CYS A 267 1.69 -4.02 -5.14
CA CYS A 267 0.24 -3.94 -5.07
C CYS A 267 -0.21 -2.98 -3.96
N GLY A 268 0.42 -3.06 -2.78
CA GLY A 268 0.26 -2.05 -1.74
C GLY A 268 0.71 -0.66 -2.19
N ALA A 269 1.76 -0.57 -3.01
CA ALA A 269 2.27 0.70 -3.52
C ALA A 269 1.29 1.36 -4.51
N MET A 270 0.64 0.56 -5.36
CA MET A 270 -0.45 0.98 -6.23
C MET A 270 -1.63 1.51 -5.42
N GLN A 271 -2.05 0.76 -4.40
CA GLN A 271 -3.15 1.16 -3.52
C GLN A 271 -2.85 2.45 -2.76
N ALA A 272 -1.63 2.59 -2.23
CA ALA A 272 -1.20 3.83 -1.58
C ALA A 272 -1.17 5.01 -2.56
N SER A 273 -0.66 4.80 -3.78
CA SER A 273 -0.63 5.84 -4.82
C SER A 273 -2.03 6.29 -5.22
N TYR A 274 -2.96 5.34 -5.38
CA TYR A 274 -4.37 5.64 -5.63
C TYR A 274 -4.94 6.57 -4.55
N VAL A 275 -4.82 6.20 -3.27
CA VAL A 275 -5.31 7.01 -2.15
C VAL A 275 -4.71 8.41 -2.14
N LEU A 276 -3.39 8.50 -2.35
CA LEU A 276 -2.67 9.77 -2.39
C LEU A 276 -3.19 10.66 -3.53
N LEU A 277 -3.33 10.12 -4.73
CA LEU A 277 -3.82 10.84 -5.90
C LEU A 277 -5.30 11.24 -5.78
N MET A 278 -6.15 10.37 -5.24
CA MET A 278 -7.56 10.69 -4.94
C MET A 278 -7.66 11.85 -3.95
N THR A 279 -6.87 11.80 -2.87
CA THR A 279 -6.83 12.88 -1.87
C THR A 279 -6.31 14.19 -2.48
N TYR A 280 -5.25 14.12 -3.30
CA TYR A 280 -4.73 15.29 -4.01
C TYR A 280 -5.80 15.91 -4.92
N HIS A 281 -6.50 15.09 -5.70
CA HIS A 281 -7.53 15.55 -6.63
C HIS A 281 -8.65 16.30 -5.90
N GLN A 282 -9.14 15.76 -4.78
CA GLN A 282 -10.17 16.40 -3.96
C GLN A 282 -9.73 17.74 -3.37
N LEU A 283 -8.53 17.80 -2.78
CA LEU A 283 -7.98 19.01 -2.17
C LEU A 283 -7.73 20.09 -3.23
N ARG A 284 -7.21 19.71 -4.39
CA ARG A 284 -6.98 20.64 -5.51
C ARG A 284 -8.29 21.18 -6.08
N ALA A 285 -9.30 20.33 -6.25
CA ALA A 285 -10.64 20.78 -6.66
C ALA A 285 -11.25 21.76 -5.65
N ALA A 286 -11.02 21.56 -4.35
CA ALA A 286 -11.48 22.46 -3.30
C ALA A 286 -10.73 23.81 -3.29
N LEU A 287 -9.44 23.82 -3.62
CA LEU A 287 -8.67 25.07 -3.74
C LEU A 287 -9.13 25.92 -4.93
N TRP A 288 -9.53 25.29 -6.03
CA TRP A 288 -9.86 25.97 -7.29
C TRP A 288 -11.31 26.39 -7.44
N SER A 289 -12.16 26.17 -6.44
CA SER A 289 -13.45 26.87 -6.38
C SER A 289 -13.25 28.38 -6.21
N THR A 290 -14.30 29.18 -6.40
CA THR A 290 -14.21 30.65 -6.21
C THR A 290 -13.74 30.99 -4.79
N VAL A 291 -13.11 32.15 -4.56
CA VAL A 291 -12.47 32.48 -3.25
C VAL A 291 -13.43 32.35 -2.05
N GLU A 292 -14.69 32.74 -2.20
CA GLU A 292 -15.73 32.56 -1.17
C GLU A 292 -16.14 31.08 -1.01
N ASP A 293 -16.21 30.34 -2.11
CA ASP A 293 -16.50 28.91 -2.12
C ASP A 293 -15.31 28.05 -1.63
N SER A 294 -14.06 28.52 -1.77
CA SER A 294 -12.86 27.77 -1.40
C SER A 294 -12.81 27.53 0.09
N GLN A 295 -13.12 28.54 0.92
CA GLN A 295 -13.13 28.34 2.37
C GLN A 295 -14.22 27.34 2.80
N VAL A 296 -15.40 27.41 2.18
CA VAL A 296 -16.50 26.48 2.44
C VAL A 296 -16.14 25.07 1.96
N SER A 297 -15.54 24.95 0.77
CA SER A 297 -15.10 23.68 0.18
C SER A 297 -13.96 23.04 0.97
N LEU A 298 -13.00 23.83 1.43
CA LEU A 298 -11.89 23.39 2.29
C LEU A 298 -12.36 22.94 3.67
N SER A 299 -13.42 23.56 4.22
CA SER A 299 -13.99 23.13 5.50
C SER A 299 -14.45 21.66 5.49
N LYS A 300 -14.89 21.14 4.33
CA LYS A 300 -15.24 19.73 4.14
C LYS A 300 -14.04 18.79 4.33
N TYR A 301 -12.83 19.29 4.12
CA TYR A 301 -11.58 18.55 4.21
C TYR A 301 -10.72 18.93 5.42
N ALA A 302 -11.27 19.73 6.35
CA ALA A 302 -10.56 20.16 7.55
C ALA A 302 -10.05 18.98 8.40
N HIS A 303 -10.72 17.82 8.36
CA HIS A 303 -10.28 16.60 9.04
C HIS A 303 -8.96 16.03 8.51
N LEU A 304 -8.53 16.40 7.30
CA LEU A 304 -7.26 16.00 6.70
C LEU A 304 -6.08 16.86 7.16
N LEU A 305 -6.35 18.03 7.74
CA LEU A 305 -5.33 19.00 8.12
C LEU A 305 -4.84 18.81 9.57
N PRO A 306 -3.61 19.30 9.90
CA PRO A 306 -3.08 19.25 11.25
C PRO A 306 -4.01 19.98 12.23
N HIS A 307 -4.19 19.45 13.43
CA HIS A 307 -4.97 20.12 14.49
C HIS A 307 -4.03 20.66 15.58
N PRO A 308 -4.23 21.89 16.08
CA PRO A 308 -5.24 22.88 15.66
C PRO A 308 -4.81 23.65 14.39
N VAL A 309 -5.76 23.89 13.48
CA VAL A 309 -5.59 24.79 12.33
C VAL A 309 -5.69 26.23 12.84
N GLU A 310 -4.71 27.07 12.53
CA GLU A 310 -4.79 28.49 12.86
C GLU A 310 -5.78 29.17 11.90
N PRO A 311 -6.69 30.05 12.39
CA PRO A 311 -7.64 30.72 11.50
C PRO A 311 -6.89 31.48 10.39
N GLY A 312 -7.16 31.14 9.12
CA GLY A 312 -6.48 31.71 7.96
C GLY A 312 -5.23 30.93 7.48
N SER A 313 -4.84 29.83 8.13
CA SER A 313 -3.74 28.96 7.68
C SER A 313 -4.20 27.81 6.76
N GLU A 314 -5.50 27.73 6.43
CA GLU A 314 -6.09 26.59 5.73
C GLU A 314 -5.43 26.36 4.36
N ILE A 315 -5.26 27.43 3.57
CA ILE A 315 -4.66 27.36 2.24
C ILE A 315 -3.18 26.92 2.33
N PRO A 316 -2.30 27.57 3.12
CA PRO A 316 -0.93 27.10 3.33
C PRO A 316 -0.82 25.65 3.82
N ASP A 317 -1.70 25.23 4.72
CA ASP A 317 -1.71 23.86 5.26
C ASP A 317 -2.11 22.84 4.20
N VAL A 318 -3.09 23.16 3.35
CA VAL A 318 -3.48 22.34 2.20
C VAL A 318 -2.33 22.26 1.19
N GLU A 319 -1.68 23.38 0.85
CA GLU A 319 -0.53 23.39 -0.07
C GLU A 319 0.64 22.56 0.47
N ARG A 320 0.87 22.60 1.79
CA ARG A 320 1.86 21.75 2.46
C ARG A 320 1.48 20.27 2.34
N LEU A 321 0.21 19.93 2.57
CA LEU A 321 -0.27 18.56 2.42
C LEU A 321 -0.17 18.07 0.96
N LEU A 322 -0.52 18.90 -0.03
CA LEU A 322 -0.36 18.57 -1.45
C LEU A 322 1.09 18.30 -1.81
N ARG A 323 2.05 19.06 -1.26
CA ARG A 323 3.50 18.78 -1.44
C ARG A 323 3.91 17.46 -0.81
N GLU A 324 3.42 17.17 0.39
CA GLU A 324 3.70 15.89 1.06
C GLU A 324 3.12 14.70 0.27
N ILE A 325 1.92 14.85 -0.28
CA ILE A 325 1.29 13.84 -1.14
C ILE A 325 2.12 13.61 -2.40
N ARG A 326 2.52 14.67 -3.11
CA ARG A 326 3.39 14.57 -4.30
C ARG A 326 4.69 13.83 -3.99
N GLN A 327 5.37 14.24 -2.91
CA GLN A 327 6.59 13.57 -2.45
C GLN A 327 6.34 12.08 -2.13
N GLY A 328 5.19 11.74 -1.55
CA GLY A 328 4.79 10.37 -1.27
C GLY A 328 4.64 9.53 -2.56
N VAL A 329 3.99 10.07 -3.59
CA VAL A 329 3.83 9.41 -4.89
C VAL A 329 5.18 9.25 -5.59
N ASP A 330 6.04 10.28 -5.55
CA ASP A 330 7.38 10.23 -6.13
C ASP A 330 8.25 9.15 -5.46
N SER A 331 8.19 9.02 -4.13
CA SER A 331 8.89 7.96 -3.39
C SER A 331 8.42 6.56 -3.80
N ILE A 332 7.10 6.38 -4.02
CA ILE A 332 6.53 5.10 -4.49
C ILE A 332 6.98 4.80 -5.92
N LEU A 333 6.89 5.77 -6.83
CA LEU A 333 7.34 5.62 -8.23
C LEU A 333 8.83 5.29 -8.30
N GLY A 334 9.67 5.90 -7.45
CA GLY A 334 11.08 5.58 -7.35
C GLY A 334 11.33 4.10 -7.03
N VAL A 335 10.54 3.54 -6.12
CA VAL A 335 10.58 2.13 -5.73
C VAL A 335 10.07 1.20 -6.84
N MET A 336 8.97 1.55 -7.51
CA MET A 336 8.46 0.79 -8.65
C MET A 336 9.47 0.72 -9.79
N ARG A 337 10.25 1.79 -10.03
CA ARG A 337 11.31 1.80 -11.07
C ARG A 337 12.45 0.84 -10.75
N LEU A 338 12.79 0.65 -9.47
CA LEU A 338 13.80 -0.34 -9.05
C LEU A 338 13.35 -1.79 -9.28
N THR A 339 12.07 -2.00 -9.55
CA THR A 339 11.43 -3.32 -9.68
C THR A 339 10.83 -3.55 -11.07
N VAL A 340 11.16 -2.71 -12.06
CA VAL A 340 10.66 -2.80 -13.44
C VAL A 340 11.07 -4.08 -14.17
N MET A 341 12.04 -4.82 -13.61
CA MET A 341 12.44 -6.14 -14.11
C MET A 341 11.30 -7.17 -14.07
N PHE A 342 10.27 -6.93 -13.26
CA PHE A 342 9.07 -7.75 -13.21
C PHE A 342 8.01 -7.20 -14.19
N GLU A 343 7.61 -8.03 -15.14
CA GLU A 343 6.77 -7.64 -16.30
C GLU A 343 5.48 -6.88 -15.91
N GLY A 344 4.80 -7.30 -14.84
CA GLY A 344 3.57 -6.64 -14.35
C GLY A 344 3.80 -5.26 -13.71
N VAL A 345 5.01 -4.96 -13.24
CA VAL A 345 5.32 -3.72 -12.52
C VAL A 345 5.41 -2.52 -13.46
N GLY A 346 5.89 -2.74 -14.68
CA GLY A 346 6.00 -1.68 -15.68
C GLY A 346 4.65 -1.03 -15.98
N GLY A 347 3.59 -1.84 -16.12
CA GLY A 347 2.22 -1.36 -16.33
C GLY A 347 1.70 -0.54 -15.15
N MET A 348 1.82 -1.07 -13.93
CA MET A 348 1.39 -0.39 -12.71
C MET A 348 2.11 0.96 -12.52
N ALA A 349 3.42 1.01 -12.76
CA ALA A 349 4.20 2.24 -12.66
C ALA A 349 3.79 3.28 -13.72
N ALA A 350 3.52 2.84 -14.95
CA ALA A 350 3.05 3.71 -16.02
C ALA A 350 1.66 4.28 -15.73
N GLU A 351 0.76 3.49 -15.15
CA GLU A 351 -0.57 3.92 -14.75
C GLU A 351 -0.52 4.97 -13.63
N VAL A 352 0.25 4.73 -12.57
CA VAL A 352 0.46 5.72 -11.50
C VAL A 352 1.07 7.01 -12.06
N GLN A 353 2.07 6.90 -12.94
CA GLN A 353 2.71 8.05 -13.57
C GLN A 353 1.73 8.86 -14.43
N SER A 354 0.89 8.18 -15.21
CA SER A 354 -0.15 8.81 -16.04
C SER A 354 -1.17 9.56 -15.18
N ALA A 355 -1.69 8.90 -14.13
CA ALA A 355 -2.63 9.52 -13.20
C ALA A 355 -1.99 10.70 -12.45
N TYR A 356 -0.72 10.58 -12.04
CA TYR A 356 0.02 11.67 -11.42
C TYR A 356 0.15 12.88 -12.35
N HIS A 357 0.50 12.69 -13.62
CA HIS A 357 0.56 13.79 -14.59
C HIS A 357 -0.81 14.40 -14.89
N SER A 358 -1.86 13.58 -14.99
CA SER A 358 -3.22 14.08 -15.22
C SER A 358 -3.70 14.95 -14.06
N VAL A 359 -3.49 14.49 -12.83
CA VAL A 359 -3.99 15.15 -11.62
C VAL A 359 -3.11 16.32 -11.18
N CYS A 360 -1.78 16.20 -11.29
CA CYS A 360 -0.83 17.22 -10.84
C CYS A 360 -0.34 18.14 -11.96
N GLY A 361 -0.28 17.68 -13.21
CA GLY A 361 0.38 18.35 -14.34
C GLY A 361 -0.37 19.53 -14.96
N GLY A 362 -1.59 19.85 -14.52
CA GLY A 362 -2.27 21.08 -14.93
C GLY A 362 -1.72 22.37 -14.30
N GLU A 363 -0.41 22.43 -14.00
CA GLU A 363 0.30 23.69 -13.75
C GLU A 363 0.78 24.23 -15.11
N MET A 364 -0.10 24.91 -15.85
CA MET A 364 0.27 25.82 -16.95
C MET A 364 -0.58 27.08 -16.91
#